data_AF-A0A0M9YDG6-F1
#
_entry.id   AF-A0A0M9YDG6-F1
#
_cell.length_a   1.000
_cell.length_b   1.000
_cell.length_c   1.000
_cell.angle_alpha   90.00
_cell.angle_beta   90.00
_cell.angle_gamma   90.00
#
_symmetry.space_group_name_H-M   'P 1'
#
loop_
_entity.id
_entity.type
_entity.pdbx_description
1 polymer ?
#
loop_
_entity_poly.entity_id
_entity_poly.type
_entity_poly.pdbx_seq_one_letter_code
_entity_poly.pdbx_strand_id
1 'polypeptide(L)'
;MTPPPGTPPPPSPLAGGLGGADALRPLLDTVLDALHDGAAERAGPLPAGGPAAVTARVTAALGDVLPTRGAGDHEALRTLVHTLAAGAADPADPLCAAHLHCPPLAVAVAADLAASALNPSMD
;
A
#
# COMPACT_ATOMS: atom_id res chain seq x y z
N MET A 1 28.77 14.21 14.77
CA MET A 1 29.06 15.24 13.74
C MET A 1 27.75 15.67 13.13
N THR A 2 27.30 16.87 13.42
CA THR A 2 26.14 17.48 12.77
C THR A 2 26.55 17.83 11.34
N PRO A 3 25.78 17.43 10.30
CA PRO A 3 26.12 17.80 8.93
C PRO A 3 26.10 19.33 8.77
N PRO A 4 26.96 19.91 7.92
CA PRO A 4 26.99 21.35 7.70
C PRO A 4 25.63 21.84 7.18
N PRO A 5 25.18 23.05 7.57
CA PRO A 5 23.96 23.63 7.03
C PRO A 5 24.09 23.81 5.52
N GLY A 6 23.18 23.23 4.75
CA GLY A 6 23.07 23.43 3.29
C GLY A 6 23.28 22.20 2.41
N THR A 7 23.55 21.01 2.95
CA THR A 7 23.54 19.79 2.13
C THR A 7 22.09 19.36 1.89
N PRO A 8 21.59 19.34 0.62
CA PRO A 8 20.27 18.80 0.35
C PRO A 8 20.22 17.32 0.77
N PRO A 9 19.06 16.83 1.22
CA PRO A 9 18.92 15.42 1.52
C PRO A 9 19.28 14.59 0.29
N PRO A 10 19.80 13.36 0.47
CA PRO A 10 20.06 12.47 -0.65
C PRO A 10 18.78 12.31 -1.47
N PRO A 11 18.90 12.19 -2.81
CA PRO A 11 17.73 12.02 -3.65
C PRO A 11 16.97 10.76 -3.25
N SER A 12 15.65 10.83 -3.32
CA SER A 12 14.80 9.66 -3.09
C SER A 12 15.14 8.56 -4.09
N PRO A 13 15.17 7.28 -3.65
CA PRO A 13 15.39 6.18 -4.56
C PRO A 13 14.26 6.12 -5.60
N LEU A 14 14.61 5.83 -6.85
CA LEU A 14 13.67 5.76 -7.97
C LEU A 14 13.28 4.30 -8.24
N ALA A 15 12.05 4.08 -8.71
CA ALA A 15 11.55 2.75 -9.09
C ALA A 15 12.09 2.27 -10.45
N GLY A 16 12.52 3.20 -11.31
CA GLY A 16 13.11 2.91 -12.63
C GLY A 16 14.65 2.91 -12.63
N GLY A 17 15.23 2.51 -13.76
CA GLY A 17 16.68 2.46 -13.94
C GLY A 17 17.33 1.22 -13.30
N LEU A 18 18.66 1.13 -13.40
CA LEU A 18 19.42 -0.08 -13.03
C LEU A 18 19.24 -0.50 -11.56
N GLY A 19 19.09 0.46 -10.64
CA GLY A 19 18.89 0.20 -9.20
C GLY A 19 17.42 0.16 -8.77
N GLY A 20 16.47 0.34 -9.69
CA GLY A 20 15.07 0.53 -9.34
C GLY A 20 14.41 -0.69 -8.70
N ALA A 21 14.72 -1.88 -9.21
CA ALA A 21 14.23 -3.13 -8.62
C ALA A 21 14.75 -3.36 -7.20
N ASP A 22 16.01 -3.01 -6.93
CA ASP A 22 16.61 -3.13 -5.59
C ASP A 22 16.02 -2.12 -4.61
N ALA A 23 15.72 -0.90 -5.09
CA ALA A 23 15.02 0.11 -4.30
C ALA A 23 13.58 -0.27 -3.96
N LEU A 24 12.86 -0.91 -4.90
CA LEU A 24 11.47 -1.33 -4.71
C LEU A 24 11.34 -2.49 -3.71
N ARG A 25 12.28 -3.44 -3.73
CA ARG A 25 12.19 -4.68 -2.95
C ARG A 25 11.79 -4.49 -1.47
N PRO A 26 12.51 -3.70 -0.65
CA PRO A 26 12.16 -3.57 0.77
C PRO A 26 10.78 -2.91 0.99
N LEU A 27 10.36 -2.00 0.10
CA LEU A 27 9.04 -1.37 0.17
C LEU A 27 7.95 -2.37 -0.21
N LEU A 28 8.18 -3.19 -1.24
CA LEU A 28 7.26 -4.25 -1.65
C LEU A 28 7.12 -5.33 -0.58
N ASP A 29 8.19 -5.70 0.10
CA ASP A 29 8.12 -6.63 1.24
C ASP A 29 7.18 -6.07 2.33
N THR A 30 7.28 -4.77 2.64
CA THR A 30 6.39 -4.09 3.60
C THR A 30 4.93 -4.09 3.15
N VAL A 31 4.69 -3.83 1.86
CA VAL A 31 3.34 -3.86 1.28
C VAL A 31 2.75 -5.27 1.35
N LEU A 32 3.52 -6.30 0.98
CA LEU A 32 3.07 -7.68 0.98
C LEU A 32 2.73 -8.17 2.40
N ASP A 33 3.58 -7.85 3.38
CA ASP A 33 3.31 -8.17 4.79
C ASP A 33 2.04 -7.44 5.29
N ALA A 34 1.87 -6.17 4.94
CA ALA A 34 0.69 -5.39 5.33
C ALA A 34 -0.60 -5.90 4.69
N LEU A 35 -0.56 -6.31 3.41
CA LEU A 35 -1.68 -6.95 2.71
C LEU A 35 -2.07 -8.25 3.40
N HIS A 36 -1.08 -9.09 3.75
CA HIS A 36 -1.30 -10.35 4.46
C HIS A 36 -2.00 -10.10 5.80
N ASP A 37 -1.44 -9.23 6.62
CA ASP A 37 -1.95 -8.98 7.97
C ASP A 37 -3.32 -8.33 7.96
N GLY A 38 -3.58 -7.39 7.05
CA GLY A 38 -4.91 -6.79 6.90
C GLY A 38 -5.95 -7.78 6.39
N ALA A 39 -5.59 -8.67 5.46
CA ALA A 39 -6.49 -9.73 5.02
C ALA A 39 -6.80 -10.74 6.14
N ALA A 40 -5.79 -11.09 6.96
CA ALA A 40 -5.97 -11.94 8.12
C ALA A 40 -6.88 -11.30 9.18
N GLU A 41 -6.76 -9.99 9.41
CA GLU A 41 -7.66 -9.25 10.32
C GLU A 41 -9.10 -9.20 9.79
N ARG A 42 -9.28 -8.95 8.49
CA ARG A 42 -10.62 -8.90 7.87
C ARG A 42 -11.38 -10.22 8.06
N ALA A 43 -10.70 -11.36 7.93
CA ALA A 43 -11.20 -12.71 8.20
C ALA A 43 -12.52 -13.08 7.48
N GLY A 44 -12.70 -12.63 6.24
CA GLY A 44 -13.85 -12.96 5.40
C GLY A 44 -14.03 -12.04 4.20
N PRO A 45 -15.19 -12.10 3.50
CA PRO A 45 -15.44 -11.33 2.29
C PRO A 45 -15.60 -9.82 2.55
N LEU A 46 -15.94 -9.43 3.79
CA LEU A 46 -16.19 -8.05 4.22
C LEU A 46 -15.74 -7.85 5.67
N PRO A 47 -15.33 -6.63 6.07
CA PRO A 47 -15.03 -6.31 7.46
C PRO A 47 -16.27 -6.34 8.34
N ALA A 48 -16.12 -6.82 9.58
CA ALA A 48 -17.16 -6.74 10.60
C ALA A 48 -17.45 -5.29 11.05
N GLY A 49 -18.65 -5.07 11.59
CA GLY A 49 -19.05 -3.80 12.23
C GLY A 49 -19.62 -2.73 11.30
N GLY A 50 -19.64 -2.97 9.98
CA GLY A 50 -20.24 -2.08 9.00
C GLY A 50 -19.48 -0.76 8.78
N PRO A 51 -20.04 0.16 7.97
CA PRO A 51 -19.32 1.34 7.49
C PRO A 51 -18.81 2.26 8.60
N ALA A 52 -19.59 2.49 9.66
CA ALA A 52 -19.20 3.37 10.76
C ALA A 52 -17.97 2.84 11.52
N ALA A 53 -17.87 1.52 11.72
CA ALA A 53 -16.71 0.90 12.35
C ALA A 53 -15.46 0.98 11.46
N VAL A 54 -15.62 0.83 10.15
CA VAL A 54 -14.53 1.02 9.18
C VAL A 54 -14.07 2.47 9.19
N THR A 55 -14.99 3.44 9.15
CA THR A 55 -14.65 4.87 9.24
C THR A 55 -13.89 5.19 10.52
N ALA A 56 -14.34 4.69 11.67
CA ALA A 56 -13.64 4.92 12.94
C ALA A 56 -12.22 4.35 12.93
N ARG A 57 -12.03 3.13 12.40
CA ARG A 57 -10.70 2.50 12.27
C ARG A 57 -9.78 3.27 11.32
N VAL A 58 -10.27 3.68 10.15
CA VAL A 58 -9.50 4.46 9.18
C VAL A 58 -9.08 5.80 9.78
N THR A 59 -10.01 6.54 10.39
CA THR A 59 -9.68 7.83 11.04
C THR A 59 -8.64 7.67 12.14
N ALA A 60 -8.76 6.62 12.96
CA ALA A 60 -7.80 6.34 14.02
C ALA A 60 -6.41 5.99 13.48
N ALA A 61 -6.33 5.21 12.40
CA ALA A 61 -5.07 4.80 11.80
C ALA A 61 -4.36 5.95 11.08
N LEU A 62 -5.11 6.81 10.39
CA LEU A 62 -4.51 7.91 9.61
C LEU A 62 -4.06 9.08 10.47
N GLY A 63 -4.75 9.37 11.59
CA GLY A 63 -4.45 10.55 12.40
C GLY A 63 -4.51 11.85 11.59
N ASP A 64 -3.45 12.65 11.65
CA ASP A 64 -3.26 13.79 10.75
C ASP A 64 -2.83 13.28 9.37
N VAL A 65 -3.70 13.42 8.36
CA VAL A 65 -3.54 12.81 7.04
C VAL A 65 -2.34 13.39 6.27
N LEU A 66 -2.02 14.67 6.49
CA LEU A 66 -0.92 15.37 5.80
C LEU A 66 -0.06 16.13 6.81
N PRO A 67 0.68 15.41 7.67
CA PRO A 67 1.47 16.03 8.71
C PRO A 67 2.66 16.76 8.09
N THR A 68 3.11 17.84 8.74
CA THR A 68 4.29 18.60 8.30
C THR A 68 5.55 17.74 8.19
N ARG A 69 5.62 16.64 8.95
CA ARG A 69 6.66 15.62 8.87
C ARG A 69 6.01 14.24 8.73
N GLY A 70 6.32 13.53 7.65
CA GLY A 70 5.86 12.16 7.44
C GLY A 70 6.51 11.15 8.39
N ALA A 71 5.85 10.01 8.57
CA ALA A 71 6.34 8.90 9.40
C ALA A 71 7.46 8.06 8.72
N GLY A 72 7.72 8.30 7.43
CA GLY A 72 8.65 7.52 6.61
C GLY A 72 7.94 6.46 5.76
N ASP A 73 8.57 6.06 4.65
CA ASP A 73 7.92 5.27 3.59
C ASP A 73 7.39 3.92 4.09
N HIS A 74 8.17 3.20 4.89
CA HIS A 74 7.77 1.90 5.44
C HIS A 74 6.58 2.00 6.38
N GLU A 75 6.60 2.94 7.33
CA GLU A 75 5.51 3.13 8.29
C GLU A 75 4.23 3.59 7.60
N ALA A 76 4.37 4.50 6.63
CA ALA A 76 3.26 4.98 5.82
C ALA A 76 2.64 3.85 5.00
N LEU A 77 3.45 3.07 4.27
CA LEU A 77 2.98 1.92 3.49
C LEU A 77 2.34 0.88 4.39
N ARG A 78 2.99 0.50 5.49
CA ARG A 78 2.47 -0.48 6.45
C ARG A 78 1.10 -0.06 6.97
N THR A 79 0.97 1.17 7.47
CA THR A 79 -0.27 1.70 8.04
C THR A 79 -1.40 1.76 7.01
N LEU A 80 -1.13 2.34 5.85
CA LEU A 80 -2.15 2.53 4.80
C LEU A 80 -2.60 1.19 4.23
N VAL A 81 -1.66 0.34 3.81
CA VAL A 81 -1.98 -0.92 3.15
C VAL A 81 -2.68 -1.89 4.11
N HIS A 82 -2.22 -1.98 5.36
CA HIS A 82 -2.88 -2.81 6.37
C HIS A 82 -4.31 -2.32 6.64
N THR A 83 -4.50 -1.02 6.86
CA THR A 83 -5.82 -0.43 7.14
C THR A 83 -6.78 -0.65 5.97
N LEU A 84 -6.31 -0.44 4.73
CA LEU A 84 -7.12 -0.66 3.53
C LEU A 84 -7.45 -2.14 3.34
N ALA A 85 -6.48 -3.04 3.51
CA ALA A 85 -6.71 -4.48 3.39
C ALA A 85 -7.71 -4.97 4.45
N ALA A 86 -7.58 -4.55 5.71
CA ALA A 86 -8.50 -4.89 6.79
C ALA A 86 -9.93 -4.36 6.55
N GLY A 87 -10.08 -3.22 5.85
CA GLY A 87 -11.36 -2.58 5.57
C GLY A 87 -11.99 -2.88 4.21
N ALA A 88 -11.30 -3.62 3.32
CA ALA A 88 -11.74 -3.86 1.96
C ALA A 88 -12.77 -5.01 1.85
N ALA A 89 -13.54 -5.01 0.76
CA ALA A 89 -14.21 -6.22 0.30
C ALA A 89 -13.22 -7.12 -0.45
N ASP A 90 -13.30 -8.43 -0.26
CA ASP A 90 -12.38 -9.39 -0.89
C ASP A 90 -13.05 -10.19 -2.00
N PRO A 91 -12.89 -9.80 -3.29
CA PRO A 91 -13.46 -10.55 -4.40
C PRO A 91 -12.86 -11.95 -4.59
N ALA A 92 -11.75 -12.29 -3.92
CA ALA A 92 -11.17 -13.63 -3.95
C ALA A 92 -11.82 -14.58 -2.92
N ASP A 93 -12.55 -14.05 -1.94
CA ASP A 93 -13.34 -14.85 -1.01
C ASP A 93 -14.58 -15.42 -1.75
N PRO A 94 -14.84 -16.74 -1.72
CA PRO A 94 -15.98 -17.35 -2.41
C PRO A 94 -17.35 -16.80 -2.00
N LEU A 95 -17.47 -16.19 -0.82
CA LEU A 95 -18.70 -15.58 -0.34
C LEU A 95 -18.88 -14.13 -0.83
N CYS A 96 -17.88 -13.53 -1.46
CA CYS A 96 -17.96 -12.20 -2.07
C CYS A 96 -18.55 -12.26 -3.50
N ALA A 97 -19.80 -12.72 -3.63
CA ALA A 97 -20.41 -13.07 -4.91
C ALA A 97 -21.52 -12.10 -5.39
N ALA A 98 -21.44 -10.81 -5.02
CA ALA A 98 -22.55 -9.87 -5.24
C ALA A 98 -22.58 -9.23 -6.65
N HIS A 99 -21.42 -8.91 -7.22
CA HIS A 99 -21.31 -8.08 -8.43
C HIS A 99 -20.33 -8.70 -9.43
N LEU A 100 -20.28 -8.14 -10.66
CA LEU A 100 -19.25 -8.43 -11.66
C LEU A 100 -17.90 -7.79 -11.28
N HIS A 101 -17.44 -8.10 -10.07
CA HIS A 101 -16.18 -7.66 -9.50
C HIS A 101 -15.26 -8.87 -9.41
N CYS A 102 -14.51 -9.11 -10.50
CA CYS A 102 -13.65 -10.29 -10.59
C CYS A 102 -12.43 -10.16 -9.67
N PRO A 103 -12.01 -11.24 -8.98
CA PRO A 103 -10.75 -11.23 -8.25
C PRO A 103 -9.56 -10.97 -9.18
N PRO A 104 -8.64 -10.05 -8.81
CA PRO A 104 -7.48 -9.74 -9.63
C PRO A 104 -6.50 -10.91 -9.65
N LEU A 105 -5.93 -11.20 -10.83
CA LEU A 105 -4.89 -12.21 -10.96
C LEU A 105 -3.55 -11.66 -10.46
N ALA A 106 -2.75 -12.49 -9.78
CA ALA A 106 -1.41 -12.11 -9.32
C ALA A 106 -0.50 -11.61 -10.45
N VAL A 107 -0.60 -12.22 -11.65
CA VAL A 107 0.15 -11.79 -12.84
C VAL A 107 -0.25 -10.39 -13.32
N ALA A 108 -1.52 -10.01 -13.17
CA ALA A 108 -2.00 -8.68 -13.55
C ALA A 108 -1.42 -7.62 -12.60
N VAL A 109 -1.47 -7.87 -11.28
CA VAL A 109 -0.88 -6.95 -10.28
C VAL A 109 0.64 -6.82 -10.45
N ALA A 110 1.33 -7.92 -10.77
CA ALA A 110 2.76 -7.88 -11.07
C ALA A 110 3.07 -7.09 -12.36
N ALA A 111 2.21 -7.16 -13.37
CA ALA A 111 2.33 -6.35 -14.58
C ALA A 111 2.09 -4.85 -14.30
N ASP A 112 1.13 -4.52 -13.43
CA ASP A 112 0.89 -3.13 -13.00
C ASP A 112 2.10 -2.54 -12.28
N LEU A 113 2.77 -3.32 -11.43
CA LEU A 113 4.04 -2.92 -10.81
C LEU A 113 5.11 -2.61 -11.88
N ALA A 114 5.27 -3.47 -12.88
CA ALA A 114 6.24 -3.27 -13.95
C ALA A 114 5.90 -2.04 -14.80
N ALA A 115 4.64 -1.86 -15.17
CA ALA A 115 4.17 -0.69 -15.90
C ALA A 115 4.40 0.60 -15.11
N SER A 116 4.10 0.60 -13.81
CA SER A 116 4.33 1.75 -12.91
C SER A 116 5.82 2.09 -12.76
N ALA A 117 6.69 1.09 -12.70
CA ALA A 117 8.14 1.30 -12.63
C ALA A 117 8.72 1.85 -13.94
N LEU A 118 8.18 1.43 -15.08
CA LEU A 118 8.61 1.91 -16.41
C LEU A 118 8.02 3.28 -16.76
N ASN A 119 6.83 3.60 -16.24
CA ASN A 119 6.09 4.83 -16.51
C ASN A 119 6.12 5.25 -18.00
N PRO A 120 5.75 4.36 -18.93
CA PRO A 120 5.87 4.63 -20.36
C PRO A 120 4.93 5.75 -20.79
N SER A 121 5.43 6.68 -21.60
CA SER A 121 4.59 7.63 -22.35
C SER A 121 3.95 6.93 -23.54
N MET A 122 2.67 7.21 -23.81
CA MET A 122 1.89 6.62 -24.89
C MET A 122 1.53 7.62 -26.01
N ASP A 123 2.23 8.75 -26.04
CA ASP A 123 2.14 9.77 -27.10
C ASP A 123 2.89 9.33 -28.38
#